data_AF-A0A7C7XP22-F1
#
_entry.id   AF-A0A7C7XP22-F1
#
_cell.length_a   1.000
_cell.length_b   1.000
_cell.length_c   1.000
_cell.angle_alpha   90.00
_cell.angle_beta   90.00
_cell.angle_gamma   90.00
#
_symmetry.space_group_name_H-M   'P 1'
#
loop_
_entity.id
_entity.type
_entity.pdbx_description
1 polymer ?
#
loop_
_entity_poly.entity_id
_entity_poly.type
_entity_poly.pdbx_seq_one_letter_code
_entity_poly.pdbx_strand_id
1 'polypeptide(L)'
;MLLSLHLSPSTCLRVYTDGPPGSVGGIGELDIGLTIVSLDEGTVQITRFREFNVIGALNENVELPDCSGKFETTTAVFTDTIETKSYFTFLGNLLPIVKTFETTCDLVDGDNLILKLSSYQELTAN
;
A
#
# COMPACT_ATOMS: atom_id res chain seq x y z
N MET A 1 21.48 11.62 2.92
CA MET A 1 20.71 11.19 1.75
C MET A 1 19.34 10.79 2.27
N LEU A 2 18.39 11.74 2.33
CA LEU A 2 17.03 11.40 2.75
C LEU A 2 16.39 10.62 1.61
N LEU A 3 16.21 9.31 1.78
CA LEU A 3 15.18 8.60 1.04
C LEU A 3 13.84 9.14 1.56
N SER A 4 13.30 10.15 0.87
CA SER A 4 11.87 10.36 0.92
C SER A 4 11.24 9.19 0.19
N LEU A 5 10.95 8.11 0.92
CA LEU A 5 10.03 7.07 0.48
C LEU A 5 8.70 7.77 0.20
N HIS A 6 8.47 8.15 -1.05
CA HIS A 6 7.17 8.55 -1.54
C HIS A 6 6.36 7.25 -1.67
N LEU A 7 5.98 6.68 -0.52
CA LEU A 7 4.88 5.73 -0.47
C LEU A 7 3.68 6.48 -1.05
N SER A 8 3.09 5.95 -2.12
CA SER A 8 1.88 6.55 -2.70
C SER A 8 0.90 6.83 -1.56
N PRO A 9 0.46 8.09 -1.35
CA PRO A 9 -0.33 8.48 -0.18
C PRO A 9 -1.73 7.86 -0.14
N SER A 10 -2.06 7.06 -1.16
CA SER A 10 -3.25 6.22 -1.26
C SER A 10 -2.84 4.87 -1.84
N THR A 11 -3.15 3.79 -1.13
CA THR A 11 -3.16 2.43 -1.66
C THR A 11 -4.56 1.85 -1.49
N CYS A 12 -4.77 0.61 -1.91
CA CYS A 12 -6.01 -0.11 -1.70
C CYS A 12 -5.79 -1.30 -0.75
N LEU A 13 -6.87 -1.87 -0.24
CA LEU A 13 -6.84 -3.01 0.66
C LEU A 13 -8.03 -3.92 0.34
N ARG A 14 -7.76 -5.15 -0.05
CA ARG A 14 -8.73 -6.24 -0.17
C ARG A 14 -8.70 -7.09 1.09
N VAL A 15 -9.86 -7.33 1.67
CA VAL A 15 -10.03 -8.08 2.93
C VAL A 15 -10.06 -9.57 2.65
N TYR A 16 -9.34 -10.33 3.45
CA TYR A 16 -9.36 -11.79 3.50
C TYR A 16 -9.57 -12.26 4.93
N THR A 17 -10.24 -13.40 5.07
CA THR A 17 -10.49 -14.01 6.39
C THR A 17 -10.24 -15.50 6.27
N ASP A 18 -9.10 -15.95 6.82
CA ASP A 18 -8.63 -17.33 6.76
C ASP A 18 -8.33 -17.82 5.33
N GLY A 19 -7.88 -16.91 4.45
CA GLY A 19 -7.51 -17.23 3.06
C GLY A 19 -8.49 -16.82 1.95
N PRO A 20 -9.82 -17.04 2.02
CA PRO A 20 -10.77 -16.56 1.02
C PRO A 20 -11.11 -15.07 1.19
N PRO A 21 -11.66 -14.41 0.15
CA PRO A 21 -12.13 -13.03 0.25
C PRO A 21 -13.13 -12.85 1.39
N GLY A 22 -12.89 -11.85 2.23
CA GLY A 22 -13.69 -11.50 3.39
C GLY A 22 -14.30 -10.10 3.25
N SER A 23 -14.80 -9.56 4.36
CA SER A 23 -15.25 -8.16 4.43
C SER A 23 -15.17 -7.62 5.85
N VAL A 24 -14.96 -6.32 5.99
CA VAL A 24 -15.09 -5.58 7.25
C VAL A 24 -16.26 -4.62 7.10
N GLY A 25 -17.26 -4.72 7.99
CA GLY A 25 -18.46 -3.90 7.89
C GLY A 25 -19.26 -4.10 6.58
N GLY A 26 -19.11 -5.26 5.92
CA GLY A 26 -19.74 -5.56 4.64
C GLY A 26 -18.97 -5.10 3.40
N ILE A 27 -17.79 -4.46 3.57
CA ILE A 27 -16.95 -3.97 2.47
C ILE A 27 -15.75 -4.90 2.30
N GLY A 28 -15.57 -5.43 1.08
CA GLY A 28 -14.47 -6.33 0.74
C GLY A 28 -13.20 -5.64 0.24
N GLU A 29 -13.33 -4.46 -0.36
CA GLU A 29 -12.22 -3.68 -0.91
C GLU A 29 -12.33 -2.21 -0.51
N LEU A 30 -11.22 -1.63 -0.07
CA LEU A 30 -11.14 -0.27 0.47
C LEU A 30 -10.01 0.50 -0.22
N ASP A 31 -10.27 1.75 -0.62
CA ASP A 31 -9.21 2.75 -0.79
C ASP A 31 -8.74 3.19 0.59
N ILE A 32 -7.45 3.13 0.88
CA ILE A 32 -6.87 3.56 2.16
C ILE A 32 -5.82 4.67 1.96
N GLY A 33 -5.89 5.69 2.82
CA GLY A 33 -4.89 6.73 2.93
C GLY A 33 -3.92 6.42 4.07
N LEU A 34 -2.63 6.48 3.78
CA LEU A 34 -1.57 6.21 4.75
C LEU A 34 -0.87 7.50 5.18
N THR A 35 -0.50 7.59 6.45
CA THR A 35 0.31 8.68 7.00
C THR A 35 1.46 8.10 7.81
N ILE A 36 2.68 8.58 7.57
CA ILE A 36 3.86 8.11 8.29
C ILE A 36 3.78 8.59 9.74
N VAL A 37 3.86 7.65 10.68
CA VAL A 37 3.91 7.93 12.13
C VAL A 37 5.36 8.01 12.57
N SER A 38 6.19 7.03 12.20
CA SER A 38 7.63 7.02 12.47
C SER A 38 8.40 6.35 11.33
N LEU A 39 9.38 7.06 10.78
CA LEU A 39 10.29 6.50 9.79
C LEU A 39 11.25 5.50 10.41
N ASP A 40 11.76 5.79 11.61
CA ASP A 40 12.76 4.96 12.29
C ASP A 40 12.18 3.61 12.73
N GLU A 41 10.90 3.60 13.06
CA GLU A 41 10.19 2.38 13.45
C GLU A 41 9.43 1.71 12.29
N GLY A 42 9.39 2.37 11.12
CA GLY A 42 8.66 1.90 9.95
C GLY A 42 7.15 1.83 10.15
N THR A 43 6.57 2.77 10.91
CA THR A 43 5.14 2.78 11.24
C THR A 43 4.35 3.80 10.41
N VAL A 44 3.18 3.36 9.94
CA VAL A 44 2.21 4.17 9.20
C VAL A 44 0.83 3.98 9.81
N GLN A 45 0.01 5.01 9.74
CA GLN A 45 -1.37 5.00 10.20
C GLN A 45 -2.32 5.05 9.00
N ILE A 46 -3.38 4.25 9.04
CA ILE A 46 -4.51 4.41 8.13
C ILE A 46 -5.34 5.59 8.63
N THR A 47 -5.31 6.71 7.91
CA THR A 47 -6.01 7.95 8.33
C THR A 47 -7.29 8.21 7.55
N ARG A 48 -7.48 7.51 6.43
CA ARG A 48 -8.67 7.60 5.59
C ARG A 48 -8.97 6.22 5.01
N PHE A 49 -10.25 5.87 4.94
CA PHE A 49 -10.69 4.70 4.18
C PHE A 49 -12.07 4.95 3.59
N ARG A 50 -12.31 4.39 2.41
CA ARG A 50 -13.61 4.38 1.73
C ARG A 50 -13.70 3.12 0.88
N GLU A 51 -14.89 2.74 0.47
CA GLU A 51 -15.07 1.62 -0.47
C GLU A 51 -14.29 1.87 -1.77
N PHE A 52 -13.62 0.84 -2.26
CA PHE A 52 -12.77 0.90 -3.44
C PHE A 52 -13.60 1.09 -4.71
N ASN A 53 -13.20 2.04 -5.55
CA ASN A 53 -13.74 2.27 -6.90
C ASN A 53 -15.30 2.21 -7.04
N VAL A 54 -16.03 2.81 -6.08
CA VAL A 54 -17.52 2.77 -6.04
C VAL A 54 -18.18 3.22 -7.36
N ILE A 55 -17.57 4.18 -8.06
CA ILE A 55 -18.11 4.73 -9.32
C ILE A 55 -17.79 3.87 -10.55
N GLY A 56 -17.06 2.76 -10.39
CA GLY A 56 -16.65 1.89 -11.49
C GLY A 56 -15.74 2.59 -12.50
N ALA A 57 -14.84 3.47 -12.03
CA ALA A 57 -13.87 4.11 -12.90
C ALA A 57 -12.94 3.06 -13.52
N LEU A 58 -12.59 3.29 -14.78
CA LEU A 58 -11.68 2.43 -15.53
C LEU A 58 -10.30 3.09 -15.61
N ASN A 59 -9.25 2.27 -15.70
CA ASN A 59 -7.88 2.73 -15.97
C ASN A 59 -7.73 3.17 -17.44
N GLU A 60 -6.50 3.58 -17.82
CA GLU A 60 -6.17 4.00 -19.19
C GLU A 60 -6.38 2.90 -20.25
N ASN A 61 -6.45 1.65 -19.82
CA ASN A 61 -6.69 0.48 -20.68
C ASN A 61 -8.16 0.07 -20.75
N VAL A 62 -9.08 0.87 -20.16
CA VAL A 62 -10.52 0.58 -20.12
C VAL A 62 -10.85 -0.66 -19.28
N GLU A 63 -10.05 -0.92 -18.25
CA GLU A 63 -10.22 -2.04 -17.32
C GLU A 63 -10.56 -1.52 -15.92
N LEU A 64 -11.28 -2.33 -15.13
CA LEU A 64 -11.43 -2.03 -13.71
C LEU A 64 -10.04 -2.13 -13.04
N PRO A 65 -9.64 -1.13 -12.23
CA PRO A 65 -8.39 -1.20 -11.50
C PRO A 65 -8.42 -2.41 -10.56
N ASP A 66 -7.32 -3.16 -10.51
CA ASP A 66 -7.14 -4.22 -9.52
C ASP A 66 -6.51 -3.66 -8.25
N CYS A 67 -6.81 -4.31 -7.14
CA CYS A 67 -6.21 -4.01 -5.85
C CYS A 67 -5.15 -5.04 -5.46
N SER A 68 -3.89 -4.61 -5.40
CA SER A 68 -2.76 -5.44 -4.97
C SER A 68 -2.70 -5.66 -3.46
N GLY A 69 -3.22 -4.71 -2.68
CA GLY A 69 -3.19 -4.76 -1.23
C GLY A 69 -4.09 -5.86 -0.69
N LYS A 70 -3.57 -6.68 0.21
CA LYS A 70 -4.28 -7.78 0.87
C LYS A 70 -4.14 -7.63 2.37
N PHE A 71 -5.27 -7.66 3.10
CA PHE A 71 -5.29 -7.71 4.55
C PHE A 71 -5.94 -9.00 5.03
N GLU A 72 -5.18 -9.83 5.73
CA GLU A 72 -5.67 -11.05 6.36
C GLU A 72 -6.11 -10.76 7.80
N THR A 73 -7.41 -10.83 8.06
CA THR A 73 -7.98 -10.47 9.37
C THR A 73 -7.57 -11.42 10.49
N THR A 74 -7.25 -12.68 10.15
CA THR A 74 -6.90 -13.70 11.15
C THR A 74 -5.49 -13.50 11.70
N THR A 75 -4.56 -13.04 10.85
CA THR A 75 -3.17 -12.77 11.25
C THR A 75 -2.89 -11.29 11.47
N ALA A 76 -3.82 -10.42 11.11
CA ALA A 76 -3.68 -8.97 11.12
C ALA A 76 -2.49 -8.48 10.27
N VAL A 77 -2.24 -9.16 9.16
CA VAL A 77 -1.13 -8.87 8.23
C VAL A 77 -1.66 -8.19 6.97
N PHE A 78 -1.05 -7.07 6.63
CA PHE A 78 -1.25 -6.36 5.36
C PHE A 78 -0.05 -6.60 4.43
N THR A 79 -0.30 -7.08 3.22
CA THR A 79 0.71 -7.23 2.17
C THR A 79 0.34 -6.40 0.96
N ASP A 80 1.30 -5.74 0.32
CA ASP A 80 1.05 -4.94 -0.88
C ASP A 80 2.28 -4.89 -1.79
N THR A 81 2.02 -4.70 -3.08
CA THR A 81 3.03 -4.46 -4.11
C THR A 81 3.07 -2.97 -4.41
N ILE A 82 4.12 -2.29 -3.93
CA ILE A 82 4.23 -0.84 -3.98
C ILE A 82 5.28 -0.44 -5.01
N GLU A 83 4.86 0.35 -6.00
CA GLU A 83 5.78 1.05 -6.88
C GLU A 83 6.20 2.38 -6.25
N THR A 84 7.51 2.60 -6.18
CA THR A 84 8.10 3.86 -5.74
C THR A 84 8.78 4.54 -6.90
N LYS A 85 8.56 5.84 -7.02
CA LYS A 85 9.20 6.69 -8.04
C LYS A 85 10.02 7.75 -7.35
N SER A 86 11.34 7.61 -7.44
CA SER A 86 12.29 8.63 -7.02
C SER A 86 12.87 9.34 -8.23
N TYR A 87 13.44 10.52 -8.03
CA TYR A 87 14.03 11.29 -9.12
C TYR A 87 15.47 11.63 -8.77
N PHE A 88 16.37 11.34 -9.70
CA PHE A 88 17.77 11.71 -9.60
C PHE A 88 18.08 12.79 -10.65
N THR A 89 18.77 13.85 -10.23
CA THR A 89 19.21 14.89 -11.16
C THR A 89 20.60 14.52 -11.70
N PHE A 90 20.70 14.34 -13.01
CA PHE A 90 21.98 14.10 -13.69
C PHE A 90 22.14 15.10 -14.84
N LEU A 91 23.21 15.90 -14.80
CA LEU A 91 23.52 16.91 -15.82
C LEU A 91 22.35 17.85 -16.14
N GLY A 92 21.58 18.26 -15.11
CA GLY A 92 20.42 19.13 -15.27
C GLY A 92 19.14 18.43 -15.74
N ASN A 93 19.18 17.13 -16.01
CA ASN A 93 18.00 16.33 -16.35
C ASN A 93 17.48 15.58 -15.13
N LEU A 94 16.15 15.52 -14.98
CA LEU A 94 15.48 14.75 -13.94
C LEU A 94 15.18 13.34 -14.48
N LEU A 95 15.88 12.34 -13.95
CA LEU A 95 15.72 10.95 -14.36
C LEU A 95 14.91 10.19 -13.29
N PRO A 96 13.77 9.58 -13.65
CA PRO A 96 13.02 8.75 -12.72
C PRO A 96 13.75 7.43 -12.46
N ILE A 97 13.81 7.03 -11.20
CA ILE A 97 14.20 5.69 -10.77
C ILE A 97 12.93 5.07 -10.18
N VAL A 98 12.40 4.08 -10.89
CA VAL A 98 11.24 3.30 -10.47
C VAL A 98 11.73 2.01 -9.84
N LYS A 99 11.21 1.71 -8.65
CA LYS A 99 11.46 0.45 -7.93
C LYS A 99 10.14 -0.09 -7.42
N THR A 100 9.94 -1.39 -7.60
CA THR A 100 8.75 -2.09 -7.10
C THR A 100 9.15 -2.92 -5.89
N PHE A 101 8.32 -2.92 -4.86
CA PHE A 101 8.55 -3.65 -3.62
C PHE A 101 7.33 -4.49 -3.26
N GLU A 102 7.55 -5.74 -2.88
CA GLU A 102 6.58 -6.46 -2.05
C GLU A 102 6.82 -6.07 -0.60
N THR A 103 5.75 -5.68 0.09
CA THR A 103 5.81 -5.21 1.48
C THR A 103 4.90 -6.07 2.34
N THR A 104 5.33 -6.32 3.57
CA THR A 104 4.51 -6.92 4.63
C THR A 104 4.50 -5.98 5.82
N CYS A 105 3.31 -5.68 6.31
CA CYS A 105 3.07 -4.84 7.47
C CYS A 105 2.16 -5.56 8.46
N ASP A 106 2.50 -5.51 9.74
CA ASP A 106 1.66 -6.05 10.81
C ASP A 106 0.81 -4.92 11.40
N LEU A 107 -0.48 -5.17 11.64
CA LEU A 107 -1.32 -4.28 12.42
C LEU A 107 -0.93 -4.40 13.90
N VAL A 108 -0.17 -3.41 14.38
CA VAL A 108 0.36 -3.40 15.75
C VAL A 108 -0.55 -2.67 16.72
N ASP A 109 -1.45 -1.82 16.22
CA ASP A 109 -2.48 -1.14 16.99
C ASP A 109 -3.78 -1.08 16.17
N GLY A 110 -4.76 -1.90 16.54
CA GLY A 110 -6.05 -1.96 15.86
C GLY A 110 -6.98 -0.78 16.16
N ASP A 111 -6.84 -0.14 17.32
CA ASP A 111 -7.71 0.98 17.70
C ASP A 111 -7.29 2.25 16.96
N ASN A 112 -5.98 2.43 16.77
CA ASN A 112 -5.41 3.57 16.06
C ASN A 112 -5.09 3.27 14.59
N LEU A 113 -5.31 2.04 14.13
CA LEU A 113 -5.02 1.55 12.78
C LEU A 113 -3.55 1.76 12.35
N ILE A 114 -2.63 1.41 13.24
CA ILE A 114 -1.19 1.54 12.99
C ILE A 114 -0.65 0.23 12.45
N LEU A 115 -0.09 0.32 11.24
CA LEU A 115 0.66 -0.72 10.58
C LEU A 115 2.15 -0.50 10.81
N LYS A 116 2.90 -1.57 11.04
CA LYS A 116 4.36 -1.56 11.14
C LYS A 116 4.95 -2.42 10.04
N LEU A 117 5.86 -1.86 9.24
CA LEU A 117 6.60 -2.61 8.23
C LEU A 117 7.42 -3.71 8.91
N SER A 118 7.15 -4.96 8.55
CA SER A 118 7.84 -6.13 9.08
C SER A 118 8.82 -6.73 8.08
N SER A 119 8.51 -6.67 6.78
CA SER A 119 9.46 -7.05 5.73
C SER A 119 9.19 -6.31 4.42
N TYR A 120 10.23 -6.23 3.58
CA TYR A 120 10.11 -5.75 2.21
C TYR A 120 11.11 -6.45 1.29
N GLN A 121 10.75 -6.62 0.03
CA GLN A 121 11.60 -7.19 -1.01
C GLN A 121 11.51 -6.34 -2.27
N GLU A 122 12.66 -5.88 -2.79
CA GLU A 122 12.70 -5.23 -4.11
C GLU A 122 12.50 -6.27 -5.21
N LEU A 123 11.53 -6.03 -6.09
CA LEU A 123 11.30 -6.83 -7.28
C LEU A 123 12.18 -6.28 -8.42
N THR A 124 13.19 -7.05 -8.81
CA THR A 124 14.01 -6.75 -9.98
C THR A 124 13.47 -7.50 -11.19
N ALA A 125 13.25 -6.80 -12.30
CA ALA A 125 13.02 -7.46 -13.58
C ALA A 125 14.26 -8.29 -13.95
N ASN A 126 14.07 -9.57 -14.29
CA ASN A 126 15.12 -10.44 -14.83
C ASN A 126 15.45 -10.10 -16.28
#